data_AF-A0A944BFZ7-F1
#
_entry.id   AF-A0A944BFZ7-F1
#
_cell.length_a   1.000
_cell.length_b   1.000
_cell.length_c   1.000
_cell.angle_alpha   90.00
_cell.angle_beta   90.00
_cell.angle_gamma   90.00
#
_symmetry.space_group_name_H-M   'P 1'
#
loop_
_entity.id
_entity.type
_entity.pdbx_description
1 polymer ?
#
loop_
_entity_poly.entity_id
_entity_poly.type
_entity_poly.pdbx_seq_one_letter_code
_entity_poly.pdbx_strand_id
1 'polypeptide(L)'
;AAQNEETTNKLIQTTDELYEAYYVMGTSKELKAQGIVPKGIGGSRKVLTQDFNKDHFIKVDIRKENQINTYAKRAKVLTTHPANSYVLEKVDDTYTIRITDYKSFWSVSKYLVIEID
;
A
#
# COMPACT_ATOMS: atom_id res chain seq x y z
N ALA A 1 22.96 -32.36 9.42
CA ALA A 1 21.53 -31.99 9.38
C ALA A 1 21.29 -30.48 9.55
N ALA A 2 22.10 -29.75 10.34
CA ALA A 2 21.91 -28.31 10.59
C ALA A 2 21.98 -27.36 9.35
N GLN A 3 22.65 -27.78 8.27
CA GLN A 3 22.85 -26.93 7.07
C GLN A 3 21.57 -26.76 6.23
N ASN A 4 20.61 -27.69 6.35
CA ASN A 4 19.34 -27.62 5.62
C ASN A 4 18.31 -26.74 6.34
N GLU A 5 18.35 -26.65 7.67
CA GLU A 5 17.43 -25.83 8.46
C GLU A 5 17.74 -24.34 8.34
N GLU A 6 19.02 -23.95 8.36
CA GLU A 6 19.43 -22.54 8.20
C GLU A 6 19.14 -22.01 6.79
N THR A 7 19.34 -22.82 5.76
CA THR A 7 19.03 -22.46 4.38
C THR A 7 17.52 -22.32 4.18
N THR A 8 16.73 -23.24 4.76
CA THR A 8 15.27 -23.20 4.68
C THR A 8 14.70 -21.98 5.40
N ASN A 9 15.21 -21.64 6.59
CA ASN A 9 14.77 -20.47 7.34
C ASN A 9 15.12 -19.14 6.64
N LYS A 10 16.32 -19.04 6.05
CA LYS A 10 16.72 -17.87 5.25
C LYS A 10 15.88 -17.74 3.99
N LEU A 11 15.57 -18.85 3.31
CA LEU A 11 14.67 -18.84 2.15
C LEU A 11 13.27 -18.38 2.56
N ILE A 12 12.71 -18.89 3.65
CA ILE A 12 11.38 -18.49 4.13
C ILE A 12 11.33 -16.98 4.48
N GLN A 13 12.34 -16.46 5.20
CA GLN A 13 12.43 -15.02 5.52
C GLN A 13 12.56 -14.16 4.27
N THR A 14 13.46 -14.53 3.35
CA THR A 14 13.66 -13.82 2.07
C THR A 14 12.38 -13.83 1.22
N THR A 15 11.60 -14.91 1.32
CA THR A 15 10.34 -15.03 0.60
C THR A 15 9.25 -14.13 1.20
N ASP A 16 9.19 -14.01 2.53
CA ASP A 16 8.20 -13.16 3.20
C ASP A 16 8.41 -11.68 2.88
N GLU A 17 9.67 -11.22 2.93
CA GLU A 17 10.05 -9.84 2.58
C GLU A 17 9.69 -9.49 1.13
N LEU A 18 9.76 -10.45 0.21
CA LEU A 18 9.40 -10.24 -1.21
C LEU A 18 7.90 -9.95 -1.39
N TYR A 19 7.07 -10.56 -0.56
CA TYR A 19 5.61 -10.43 -0.58
C TYR A 19 5.08 -9.42 0.42
N GLU A 20 5.97 -8.70 1.09
CA GLU A 20 5.61 -7.62 1.98
C GLU A 20 5.31 -6.34 1.20
N ALA A 21 4.24 -5.66 1.60
CA ALA A 21 3.94 -4.30 1.21
C ALA A 21 3.29 -3.56 2.37
N TYR A 22 3.07 -2.27 2.16
CA TYR A 22 2.63 -1.34 3.17
C TYR A 22 1.54 -0.44 2.61
N TYR A 23 0.48 -0.21 3.37
CA TYR A 23 -0.52 0.78 2.98
C TYR A 23 -0.91 1.70 4.12
N VAL A 24 -1.39 2.87 3.77
CA VAL A 24 -1.96 3.85 4.71
C VAL A 24 -3.17 4.50 4.07
N MET A 25 -4.17 4.78 4.89
CA MET A 25 -5.37 5.50 4.51
C MET A 25 -5.65 6.58 5.54
N GLY A 26 -5.98 7.77 5.07
CA GLY A 26 -6.26 8.90 5.96
C GLY A 26 -6.76 10.10 5.19
N THR A 27 -7.28 11.08 5.90
CA THR A 27 -7.69 12.34 5.29
C THR A 27 -6.48 13.09 4.76
N SER A 28 -6.70 13.99 3.79
CA SER A 28 -5.64 14.86 3.25
C SER A 28 -4.86 15.59 4.36
N LYS A 29 -5.54 15.95 5.45
CA LYS A 29 -4.93 16.63 6.61
C LYS A 29 -4.00 15.70 7.39
N GLU A 30 -4.46 14.49 7.70
CA GLU A 30 -3.66 13.49 8.44
C GLU A 30 -2.42 13.09 7.66
N LEU A 31 -2.58 12.75 6.37
CA LEU A 31 -1.47 12.35 5.52
C LEU A 31 -0.42 13.46 5.37
N LYS A 32 -0.83 14.73 5.38
CA LYS A 32 0.09 15.89 5.39
C LYS A 32 0.74 16.12 6.75
N ALA A 33 0.00 15.94 7.84
CA ALA A 33 0.50 16.09 9.20
C ALA A 33 1.55 15.01 9.52
N GLN A 34 1.36 13.80 9.00
CA GLN A 34 2.27 12.66 9.12
C GLN A 34 3.45 12.72 8.14
N GLY A 35 3.54 13.72 7.27
CA GLY A 35 4.61 13.86 6.29
C GLY A 35 4.59 12.84 5.15
N ILE A 36 3.51 12.05 5.02
CA ILE A 36 3.33 11.05 3.95
C ILE A 36 3.07 11.74 2.61
N VAL A 37 2.34 12.85 2.66
CA VAL A 37 1.93 13.66 1.52
C VAL A 37 2.47 15.07 1.70
N PRO A 38 3.24 15.63 0.73
CA PRO A 38 3.75 16.99 0.85
C PRO A 38 2.63 18.03 0.91
N LYS A 39 2.88 19.14 1.63
CA LYS A 39 1.88 20.20 1.88
C LYS A 39 1.41 20.98 0.64
N GLY A 40 1.98 20.73 -0.54
CA GLY A 40 1.75 21.49 -1.77
C GLY A 40 1.38 20.66 -3.00
N ILE A 41 0.52 19.64 -2.89
CA ILE A 41 0.08 18.87 -4.06
C ILE A 41 -0.90 19.69 -4.93
N GLY A 42 -0.32 20.62 -5.67
CA GLY A 42 -0.78 21.13 -6.95
C GLY A 42 0.29 20.79 -7.99
N GLY A 43 0.21 19.60 -8.58
CA GLY A 43 0.87 19.33 -9.87
C GLY A 43 2.14 18.46 -9.91
N SER A 44 2.73 17.99 -8.81
CA SER A 44 3.96 17.16 -8.90
C SER A 44 4.10 16.05 -7.83
N ARG A 45 3.30 14.99 -8.04
CA ARG A 45 3.61 13.55 -8.02
C ARG A 45 4.80 12.98 -7.20
N LYS A 46 5.09 13.45 -6.00
CA LYS A 46 5.93 12.71 -5.03
C LYS A 46 5.16 12.48 -3.73
N VAL A 47 4.35 11.44 -3.73
CA VAL A 47 3.85 10.81 -2.51
C VAL A 47 5.00 9.98 -1.97
N LEU A 48 5.21 9.96 -0.65
CA LEU A 48 6.38 9.34 0.01
C LEU A 48 7.68 10.12 -0.21
N THR A 49 7.89 11.20 0.55
CA THR A 49 9.18 11.90 0.62
C THR A 49 10.23 11.02 1.29
N GLN A 50 11.54 11.18 1.03
CA GLN A 50 12.59 10.28 1.57
C GLN A 50 12.56 10.03 3.10
N ASP A 51 11.89 10.89 3.87
CA ASP A 51 11.80 10.84 5.33
C ASP A 51 10.38 10.52 5.87
N PHE A 52 9.52 9.86 5.10
CA PHE A 52 8.16 9.55 5.58
C PHE A 52 8.18 8.52 6.72
N ASN A 53 7.37 8.75 7.76
CA ASN A 53 7.28 7.81 8.87
C ASN A 53 6.53 6.53 8.45
N LYS A 54 7.25 5.40 8.49
CA LYS A 54 6.74 4.07 8.16
C LYS A 54 5.80 3.50 9.23
N ASP A 55 5.84 4.01 10.46
CA ASP A 55 5.00 3.54 11.57
C ASP A 55 3.50 3.76 11.32
N HIS A 56 3.15 4.70 10.43
CA HIS A 56 1.77 4.95 10.03
C HIS A 56 1.26 3.98 8.96
N PHE A 57 2.11 3.10 8.45
CA PHE A 57 1.73 2.13 7.45
C PHE A 57 1.42 0.77 8.08
N ILE A 58 0.38 0.15 7.54
CA ILE A 58 -0.02 -1.21 7.86
C ILE A 58 0.74 -2.14 6.93
N LYS A 59 1.53 -3.05 7.51
CA LYS A 59 2.21 -4.13 6.80
C LYS A 59 1.18 -5.16 6.31
N VAL A 60 1.30 -5.60 5.07
CA VAL A 60 0.44 -6.62 4.44
C VAL A 60 1.25 -7.67 3.69
N ASP A 61 0.77 -8.92 3.70
CA ASP A 61 1.19 -9.95 2.76
C ASP A 61 0.35 -9.86 1.50
N ILE A 62 0.96 -9.43 0.40
CA ILE A 62 0.28 -9.12 -0.86
C ILE A 62 -0.37 -10.34 -1.53
N ARG A 63 -0.06 -11.56 -1.08
CA ARG A 63 -0.66 -12.79 -1.60
C ARG A 63 -2.01 -13.10 -0.97
N LYS A 64 -2.23 -12.62 0.25
CA LYS A 64 -3.42 -12.90 1.05
C LYS A 64 -4.41 -11.74 0.96
N GLU A 65 -3.89 -10.51 0.93
CA GLU A 65 -4.70 -9.30 1.05
C GLU A 65 -4.89 -8.67 -0.33
N ASN A 66 -5.98 -9.05 -0.99
CA ASN A 66 -6.37 -8.53 -2.31
C ASN A 66 -7.50 -7.49 -2.25
N GLN A 67 -8.00 -7.17 -1.06
CA GLN A 67 -9.07 -6.20 -0.85
C GLN A 67 -8.72 -5.28 0.30
N ILE A 68 -8.86 -3.98 0.08
CA ILE A 68 -8.64 -2.93 1.09
C ILE A 68 -9.92 -2.11 1.17
N ASN A 69 -10.70 -2.35 2.21
CA ASN A 69 -11.88 -1.55 2.48
C ASN A 69 -11.45 -0.22 3.10
N THR A 70 -11.82 0.89 2.45
CA THR A 70 -11.46 2.23 2.93
C THR A 70 -12.45 2.77 3.96
N TYR A 71 -13.62 2.13 4.09
CA TYR A 71 -14.74 2.56 4.94
C TYR A 71 -15.18 4.01 4.72
N ALA A 72 -14.76 4.62 3.59
CA ALA A 72 -14.96 6.02 3.30
C ALA A 72 -15.88 6.21 2.09
N LYS A 73 -16.63 7.31 2.10
CA LYS A 73 -17.55 7.68 1.00
C LYS A 73 -16.82 8.12 -0.25
N ARG A 74 -15.55 8.51 -0.13
CA ARG A 74 -14.65 8.78 -1.26
C ARG A 74 -13.28 8.24 -0.90
N ALA A 75 -12.63 7.64 -1.89
CA ALA A 75 -11.26 7.17 -1.76
C ALA A 75 -10.50 7.51 -3.04
N LYS A 76 -9.24 7.93 -2.87
CA LYS A 76 -8.35 8.26 -3.96
C LYS A 76 -6.98 7.68 -3.70
N VAL A 77 -6.52 6.83 -4.61
CA VAL A 77 -5.15 6.32 -4.60
C VAL A 77 -4.20 7.45 -5.02
N LEU A 78 -3.26 7.81 -4.15
CA LEU A 78 -2.29 8.88 -4.40
C LEU A 78 -0.96 8.35 -4.96
N THR A 79 -0.59 7.12 -4.62
CA THR A 79 0.59 6.43 -5.17
C THR A 79 0.33 5.94 -6.59
N THR A 80 1.39 5.74 -7.37
CA THR A 80 1.26 5.28 -8.76
C THR A 80 1.28 3.75 -8.80
N HIS A 81 0.16 3.15 -9.23
CA HIS A 81 0.01 1.72 -9.47
C HIS A 81 -0.61 1.50 -10.86
N PRO A 82 -0.29 0.40 -11.56
CA PRO A 82 -0.87 0.13 -12.87
C PRO A 82 -2.40 0.06 -12.81
N ALA A 83 -3.12 0.84 -13.63
CA ALA A 83 -4.58 0.91 -13.57
C ALA A 83 -5.28 -0.45 -13.78
N ASN A 84 -4.68 -1.34 -14.55
CA ASN A 84 -5.23 -2.68 -14.82
C ASN A 84 -5.00 -3.68 -13.67
N SER A 85 -4.26 -3.30 -12.63
CA SER A 85 -3.91 -4.18 -11.50
C SER A 85 -4.86 -4.08 -10.31
N TYR A 86 -5.81 -3.13 -10.34
CA TYR A 86 -6.82 -2.97 -9.30
C TYR A 86 -8.09 -2.30 -9.84
N VAL A 87 -9.18 -2.45 -9.10
CA VAL A 87 -10.44 -1.72 -9.32
C VAL A 87 -10.85 -1.03 -8.03
N LEU A 88 -11.48 0.13 -8.15
CA LEU A 88 -12.08 0.84 -7.04
C LEU A 88 -13.60 0.66 -7.14
N GLU A 89 -14.16 -0.14 -6.24
CA GLU A 89 -15.57 -0.51 -6.24
C GLU A 89 -16.28 0.17 -5.07
N LYS A 90 -17.57 0.49 -5.25
CA LYS A 90 -18.41 0.99 -4.17
C LYS A 90 -19.19 -0.20 -3.57
N VAL A 91 -19.01 -0.45 -2.28
CA VAL A 91 -19.63 -1.55 -1.51
C VAL A 91 -20.27 -0.92 -0.27
N ASP A 92 -21.59 -1.10 -0.10
CA ASP A 92 -22.35 -0.60 1.07
C ASP A 92 -22.06 0.87 1.40
N ASP A 93 -22.13 1.73 0.38
CA ASP A 93 -21.84 3.16 0.45
C ASP A 93 -20.39 3.59 0.74
N THR A 94 -19.48 2.65 0.85
CA THR A 94 -18.04 2.89 1.03
C THR A 94 -17.24 2.42 -0.17
N TYR A 95 -16.04 2.97 -0.37
CA TYR A 95 -15.15 2.49 -1.42
C TYR A 95 -14.23 1.38 -0.93
N THR A 96 -14.05 0.35 -1.76
CA THR A 96 -13.11 -0.75 -1.54
C THR A 96 -12.19 -0.85 -2.75
N ILE A 97 -10.89 -0.98 -2.49
CA ILE A 97 -9.90 -1.28 -3.53
C ILE A 97 -9.80 -2.80 -3.63
N ARG A 98 -10.11 -3.35 -4.79
CA ARG A 98 -9.88 -4.76 -5.11
C ARG A 98 -8.69 -4.88 -6.04
N ILE A 99 -7.63 -5.48 -5.55
CA ILE A 99 -6.41 -5.78 -6.30
C ILE A 99 -6.67 -7.04 -7.12
N THR A 100 -6.58 -6.92 -8.44
CA THR A 100 -6.82 -8.02 -9.39
C THR A 100 -5.53 -8.76 -9.73
N ASP A 101 -4.40 -8.04 -9.75
CA ASP A 101 -3.07 -8.61 -9.95
C ASP A 101 -2.07 -7.99 -8.98
N TYR A 102 -1.83 -8.68 -7.86
CA TYR A 102 -0.98 -8.17 -6.78
C TYR A 102 0.46 -7.93 -7.26
N LYS A 103 0.98 -8.75 -8.18
CA LYS A 103 2.36 -8.61 -8.68
C LYS A 103 2.52 -7.28 -9.40
N SER A 104 1.63 -6.97 -10.34
CA SER A 104 1.62 -5.73 -11.10
C SER A 104 1.33 -4.54 -10.21
N PHE A 105 0.36 -4.66 -9.31
CA PHE A 105 -0.01 -3.59 -8.39
C PHE A 105 1.17 -3.15 -7.53
N TRP A 106 1.88 -4.09 -6.92
CA TRP A 106 3.02 -3.84 -6.04
C TRP A 106 4.37 -3.79 -6.77
N SER A 107 4.39 -3.84 -8.11
CA SER A 107 5.64 -3.81 -8.90
C SER A 107 6.26 -2.43 -8.99
N VAL A 108 5.45 -1.37 -9.00
CA VAL A 108 5.94 0.02 -9.11
C VAL A 108 6.30 0.60 -7.74
N SER A 109 5.50 0.27 -6.73
CA SER A 109 5.68 0.73 -5.35
C SER A 109 5.17 -0.35 -4.40
N LYS A 110 5.96 -0.65 -3.35
CA LYS A 110 5.54 -1.48 -2.20
C LYS A 110 4.73 -0.69 -1.17
N TYR A 111 4.50 0.59 -1.42
CA TYR A 111 3.74 1.49 -0.57
C TYR A 111 2.51 1.99 -1.31
N LEU A 112 1.36 1.91 -0.65
CA LEU A 112 0.07 2.39 -1.12
C LEU A 112 -0.42 3.50 -0.19
N VAL A 113 -0.75 4.66 -0.75
CA VAL A 113 -1.34 5.78 0.02
C VAL A 113 -2.71 6.09 -0.54
N ILE A 114 -3.71 6.08 0.33
CA ILE A 114 -5.11 6.31 -0.01
C ILE A 114 -5.59 7.55 0.75
N GLU A 115 -5.99 8.58 0.00
CA GLU A 115 -6.69 9.72 0.56
C GLU A 115 -8.18 9.40 0.66
N ILE A 116 -8.75 9.56 1.85
CA ILE A 116 -10.18 9.41 2.12
C ILE A 116 -10.80 10.77 2.48
N ASP A 117 -12.11 10.90 2.23
CA ASP A 117 -12.95 12.07 2.57
C ASP A 117 -14.05 11.69 3.55
#